data_AF-A0A6H1A8Z2-F1
#
_entry.id   AF-A0A6H1A8Z2-F1
#
_cell.length_a   1.000
_cell.length_b   1.000
_cell.length_c   1.000
_cell.angle_alpha   90.00
_cell.angle_beta   90.00
_cell.angle_gamma   90.00
#
_symmetry.space_group_name_H-M   'P 1'
#
loop_
_entity.id
_entity.type
_entity.pdbx_description
1 polymer ?
#
loop_
_entity_poly.entity_id
_entity_poly.type
_entity_poly.pdbx_seq_one_letter_code
_entity_poly.pdbx_strand_id
1 'polypeptide(L)'
;MTAVVGAVLLAVSLRIEPGSAWFYPSTLALAAVWAVGAWASGPLHLGRVGTERPVAPALLVGGGLAAVFVLGALVVREIPVLADRVSDVLAYADRGPWLPLLLITVINGVAEEMFFRGALFDALDRAPVSITAVAYAAVTLVTGNPMLAFAALILGVVVGQQRRVSGGLLAPAITHVTWSVTMLFVLPALF
;
A
#
# COMPACT_ATOMS: atom_id res chain seq x y z
N MET A 1 -4.38 -15.93 -10.89
CA MET A 1 -3.08 -15.71 -11.56
C MET A 1 -2.45 -14.38 -11.13
N THR A 2 -3.15 -13.25 -11.25
CA THR A 2 -2.64 -11.91 -10.88
C THR A 2 -2.03 -11.83 -9.48
N ALA A 3 -2.71 -12.34 -8.44
CA ALA A 3 -2.20 -12.34 -7.07
C ALA A 3 -0.84 -13.06 -6.92
N VAL A 4 -0.68 -14.20 -7.60
CA VAL A 4 0.56 -14.98 -7.55
C VAL A 4 1.68 -14.27 -8.29
N VAL A 5 1.41 -13.77 -9.51
CA VAL A 5 2.40 -13.02 -10.30
C VAL A 5 2.82 -11.73 -9.57
N GLY A 6 1.86 -10.99 -9.02
CA GLY A 6 2.12 -9.80 -8.24
C GLY A 6 2.92 -10.09 -6.97
N ALA A 7 2.62 -11.17 -6.24
CA ALA A 7 3.40 -11.58 -5.07
C ALA A 7 4.85 -11.94 -5.43
N VAL A 8 5.06 -12.67 -6.53
CA VAL A 8 6.40 -12.99 -7.02
C VAL A 8 7.15 -11.72 -7.40
N LEU A 9 6.54 -10.82 -8.16
CA LEU A 9 7.19 -9.57 -8.56
C LEU A 9 7.52 -8.66 -7.37
N LEU A 10 6.64 -8.59 -6.36
CA LEU A 10 6.89 -7.86 -5.13
C LEU A 10 8.09 -8.45 -4.36
N ALA A 11 8.17 -9.77 -4.29
CA ALA A 11 9.29 -10.46 -3.66
C ALA A 11 10.61 -10.21 -4.40
N VAL A 12 10.58 -10.15 -5.73
CA VAL A 12 11.75 -9.82 -6.55
C VAL A 12 12.14 -8.35 -6.37
N SER A 13 11.20 -7.42 -6.38
CA SER A 13 11.50 -5.98 -6.32
C SER A 13 12.20 -5.57 -5.02
N LEU A 14 11.85 -6.20 -3.89
CA LEU A 14 12.50 -5.93 -2.59
C LEU A 14 13.73 -6.81 -2.30
N ARG A 15 14.18 -7.58 -3.28
CA ARG A 15 15.53 -8.20 -3.29
C ARG A 15 16.52 -7.43 -4.14
N ILE A 16 16.04 -6.43 -4.90
CA ILE A 16 16.90 -5.53 -5.66
C ILE A 16 17.63 -4.62 -4.66
N GLU A 17 18.92 -4.41 -4.86
CA GLU A 17 19.72 -3.54 -3.99
C GLU A 17 19.14 -2.11 -3.94
N PRO A 18 18.97 -1.52 -2.74
CA PRO A 18 18.52 -0.14 -2.62
C PRO A 18 19.45 0.84 -3.34
N GLY A 19 18.88 1.66 -4.22
CA GLY A 19 19.62 2.58 -5.11
C GLY A 19 19.88 2.03 -6.52
N SER A 20 19.55 0.76 -6.80
CA SER A 20 19.67 0.18 -8.13
C SER A 20 18.67 0.79 -9.12
N ALA A 21 19.12 1.04 -10.36
CA ALA A 21 18.26 1.50 -11.45
C ALA A 21 17.15 0.50 -11.81
N TRP A 22 17.30 -0.78 -11.45
CA TRP A 22 16.29 -1.82 -11.69
C TRP A 22 15.08 -1.73 -10.75
N PHE A 23 15.19 -1.01 -9.62
CA PHE A 23 14.08 -0.85 -8.68
C PHE A 23 12.87 -0.17 -9.33
N TYR A 24 13.10 0.89 -10.11
CA TYR A 24 12.05 1.67 -10.78
C TYR A 24 11.24 0.85 -11.79
N PRO A 25 11.84 0.20 -12.81
CA PRO A 25 11.08 -0.61 -13.76
C PRO A 25 10.42 -1.82 -13.10
N SER A 26 11.04 -2.45 -12.09
CA SER A 26 10.44 -3.60 -11.39
C SER A 26 9.19 -3.22 -10.59
N THR A 27 9.22 -2.10 -9.88
CA THR A 27 8.06 -1.58 -9.14
C THR A 27 6.95 -1.10 -10.08
N LEU A 28 7.30 -0.45 -11.20
CA LEU A 28 6.32 -0.09 -12.23
C LEU A 28 5.70 -1.32 -12.91
N ALA A 29 6.47 -2.38 -13.13
CA ALA A 29 5.96 -3.64 -13.65
C ALA A 29 4.99 -4.31 -12.66
N LEU A 30 5.30 -4.28 -11.37
CA LEU A 30 4.40 -4.72 -10.32
C LEU A 30 3.09 -3.92 -10.33
N ALA A 31 3.17 -2.58 -10.38
CA ALA A 31 1.99 -1.72 -10.51
C ALA A 31 1.15 -2.08 -11.73
N ALA A 32 1.80 -2.32 -12.87
CA ALA A 32 1.13 -2.70 -14.10
C ALA A 32 0.39 -4.03 -13.96
N VAL A 33 0.98 -5.04 -13.30
CA VAL A 33 0.30 -6.32 -13.04
C VAL A 33 -0.96 -6.13 -12.20
N TRP A 34 -0.89 -5.32 -11.14
CA TRP A 34 -2.07 -5.02 -10.33
C TRP A 34 -3.14 -4.27 -11.11
N ALA A 35 -2.76 -3.18 -11.78
CA ALA A 35 -3.68 -2.32 -12.51
C ALA A 35 -4.35 -3.03 -13.71
N VAL A 36 -3.57 -3.73 -14.53
CA VAL A 36 -4.08 -4.47 -15.69
C VAL A 36 -4.93 -5.65 -15.23
N GLY A 37 -4.48 -6.40 -14.22
CA GLY A 37 -5.26 -7.50 -13.66
C GLY A 37 -6.59 -7.04 -13.08
N ALA A 38 -6.61 -5.87 -12.44
CA ALA A 38 -7.83 -5.27 -11.93
C ALA A 38 -8.79 -4.86 -13.06
N TRP A 39 -8.28 -4.12 -14.05
CA TRP A 39 -9.07 -3.64 -15.18
C TRP A 39 -9.64 -4.77 -16.03
N ALA A 40 -8.87 -5.83 -16.24
CA ALA A 40 -9.32 -7.03 -16.96
C ALA A 40 -10.40 -7.82 -16.20
N SER A 41 -10.56 -7.62 -14.89
CA SER A 41 -11.53 -8.35 -14.06
C SER A 41 -12.91 -7.69 -14.01
N GLY A 42 -13.05 -6.43 -14.45
CA GLY A 42 -14.34 -5.74 -14.46
C GLY A 42 -14.24 -4.22 -14.25
N PRO A 43 -15.39 -3.52 -14.21
CA PRO A 43 -15.43 -2.08 -14.06
C PRO A 43 -14.94 -1.64 -12.68
N LEU A 44 -14.06 -0.63 -12.66
CA LEU A 44 -13.56 -0.02 -11.44
C LEU A 44 -14.36 1.25 -11.11
N HIS A 45 -14.97 1.25 -9.94
CA HIS A 45 -15.84 2.35 -9.50
C HIS A 45 -15.10 3.27 -8.54
N LEU A 46 -15.27 4.58 -8.70
CA LEU A 46 -14.67 5.56 -7.78
C LEU A 46 -15.44 5.69 -6.44
N GLY A 47 -16.71 5.29 -6.39
CA GLY A 47 -17.50 5.30 -5.15
C GLY A 47 -17.96 6.68 -4.67
N ARG A 48 -19.03 6.73 -3.86
CA ARG A 48 -19.61 7.94 -3.28
C ARG A 48 -20.14 7.62 -1.87
N VAL A 49 -20.21 8.65 -1.01
CA VAL A 49 -20.94 8.58 0.27
C VAL A 49 -22.07 9.59 0.18
N GLY A 50 -23.31 9.10 0.12
CA GLY A 50 -24.45 9.92 -0.28
C GLY A 50 -24.26 10.44 -1.71
N THR A 51 -24.33 11.75 -1.89
CA THR A 51 -24.16 12.41 -3.19
C THR A 51 -22.72 12.83 -3.49
N GLU A 52 -21.82 12.78 -2.51
CA GLU A 52 -20.49 13.39 -2.58
C GLU A 52 -19.35 12.37 -2.77
N ARG A 53 -18.22 12.88 -3.28
CA ARG A 53 -16.96 12.12 -3.32
C ARG A 53 -16.26 12.25 -1.96
N PRO A 54 -15.88 11.15 -1.30
CA PRO A 54 -15.34 11.17 0.06
C PRO A 54 -13.86 11.59 0.13
N VAL A 55 -13.49 12.70 -0.51
CA VAL A 55 -12.08 13.18 -0.59
C VAL A 55 -11.58 13.66 0.77
N ALA A 56 -12.27 14.62 1.40
CA ALA A 56 -11.84 15.17 2.69
C ALA A 56 -11.84 14.11 3.81
N PRO A 57 -12.89 13.26 3.97
CA PRO A 57 -12.83 12.15 4.92
C PRO A 57 -11.67 11.19 4.66
N ALA A 58 -11.35 10.88 3.39
CA ALA A 58 -10.23 10.00 3.07
C ALA A 58 -8.86 10.62 3.40
N LEU A 59 -8.69 11.92 3.17
CA LEU A 59 -7.49 12.65 3.61
C LEU A 59 -7.35 12.64 5.13
N LEU A 60 -8.43 12.87 5.86
CA LEU A 60 -8.44 12.85 7.33
C LEU A 60 -8.11 11.45 7.88
N VAL A 61 -8.69 10.40 7.31
CA VAL A 61 -8.39 9.01 7.70
C VAL A 61 -6.95 8.65 7.34
N GLY A 62 -6.46 9.06 6.16
CA GLY A 62 -5.08 8.85 5.74
C GLY A 62 -4.07 9.55 6.65
N GLY A 63 -4.31 10.83 6.97
CA GLY A 63 -3.48 11.59 7.90
C GLY A 63 -3.53 11.03 9.32
N GLY A 64 -4.71 10.64 9.81
CA GLY A 64 -4.86 10.00 11.12
C GLY A 64 -4.13 8.66 11.21
N LEU A 65 -4.23 7.83 10.17
CA LEU A 65 -3.49 6.58 10.09
C LEU A 65 -1.99 6.82 10.03
N ALA A 66 -1.54 7.81 9.25
CA ALA A 66 -0.13 8.19 9.20
C ALA A 66 0.39 8.66 10.56
N ALA A 67 -0.38 9.47 11.29
CA ALA A 67 -0.03 9.90 12.64
C ALA A 67 0.11 8.71 13.60
N VAL A 68 -0.81 7.73 13.55
CA VAL A 68 -0.70 6.50 14.36
C VAL A 68 0.59 5.75 14.04
N PHE A 69 0.95 5.61 12.76
CA PHE A 69 2.17 4.93 12.35
C PHE A 69 3.44 5.69 12.73
N VAL A 70 3.44 7.01 12.62
CA VAL A 70 4.55 7.88 13.07
C VAL A 70 4.75 7.76 14.57
N LEU A 71 3.67 7.80 15.36
CA LEU A 71 3.76 7.60 16.81
C LEU A 71 4.23 6.19 17.17
N GLY A 72 3.75 5.17 16.44
CA GLY A 72 4.22 3.79 16.59
C GLY A 72 5.71 3.64 16.25
N ALA A 73 6.19 4.34 15.21
CA ALA A 73 7.59 4.35 14.83
C ALA A 73 8.52 4.88 15.93
N LEU A 74 8.09 5.90 16.68
CA LEU A 74 8.83 6.41 17.84
C LEU A 74 9.02 5.37 18.95
N VAL A 75 8.11 4.40 19.05
CA VAL A 75 8.25 3.26 19.98
C VAL A 75 9.08 2.15 19.35
N VAL A 76 8.83 1.83 18.08
CA VAL A 76 9.51 0.75 17.34
C VAL A 76 11.01 1.00 17.22
N ARG A 77 11.45 2.25 17.05
CA ARG A 77 12.88 2.60 16.96
C ARG A 77 13.68 2.24 18.22
N GLU A 78 13.03 2.16 19.38
CA GLU A 78 13.66 1.79 20.65
C GLU A 78 13.82 0.26 20.80
N ILE A 79 13.30 -0.53 19.85
CA ILE A 79 13.35 -1.99 19.83
C ILE A 79 14.24 -2.42 18.65
N PRO A 80 15.54 -2.72 18.85
CA PRO A 80 16.50 -2.91 17.76
C PRO A 80 16.06 -3.90 16.69
N VAL A 81 15.54 -5.06 17.10
CA VAL A 81 15.06 -6.12 16.19
C VAL A 81 13.94 -5.65 15.26
N LEU A 82 13.11 -4.69 15.69
CA LEU A 82 12.05 -4.13 14.86
C LEU A 82 12.54 -2.90 14.08
N ALA A 83 13.39 -2.07 14.68
CA ALA A 83 14.00 -0.91 14.05
C ALA A 83 14.77 -1.31 12.78
N ASP A 84 15.60 -2.35 12.85
CA ASP A 84 16.36 -2.87 11.71
C ASP A 84 15.44 -3.20 10.53
N ARG A 85 14.27 -3.79 10.81
CA ARG A 85 13.29 -4.14 9.76
C ARG A 85 12.65 -2.92 9.14
N VAL A 86 12.48 -1.83 9.88
CA VAL A 86 11.98 -0.58 9.30
C VAL A 86 13.08 0.05 8.44
N SER A 87 14.31 0.13 8.96
CA SER A 87 15.46 0.70 8.26
C SER A 87 15.76 -0.01 6.93
N ASP A 88 15.60 -1.35 6.86
CA ASP A 88 15.75 -2.12 5.61
C ASP A 88 14.84 -1.62 4.48
N VAL A 89 13.63 -1.16 4.83
CA VAL A 89 12.67 -0.61 3.85
C VAL A 89 13.03 0.83 3.51
N LEU A 90 13.39 1.63 4.50
CA LEU A 90 13.71 3.04 4.31
C LEU A 90 14.96 3.24 3.46
N ALA A 91 15.88 2.26 3.43
CA ALA A 91 17.03 2.28 2.54
C ALA A 91 16.65 2.48 1.05
N TYR A 92 15.46 2.05 0.62
CA TYR A 92 14.96 2.29 -0.74
C TYR A 92 14.51 3.73 -0.96
N ALA A 93 14.05 4.41 0.09
CA ALA A 93 13.64 5.81 0.06
C ALA A 93 14.84 6.77 0.05
N ASP A 94 15.92 6.44 0.78
CA ASP A 94 17.04 7.35 0.99
C ASP A 94 18.03 7.42 -0.18
N ARG A 95 18.09 6.37 -1.01
CA ARG A 95 19.13 6.24 -2.05
C ARG A 95 18.69 6.63 -3.46
N GLY A 96 17.44 7.07 -3.64
CA GLY A 96 16.88 7.43 -4.95
C GLY A 96 16.52 8.92 -5.05
N PRO A 97 16.49 9.50 -6.26
CA PRO A 97 15.88 10.81 -6.46
C PRO A 97 14.41 10.81 -5.98
N TRP A 98 14.05 11.81 -5.19
CA TRP A 98 12.75 11.89 -4.51
C TRP A 98 11.55 11.88 -5.46
N LEU A 99 11.67 12.47 -6.67
CA LEU A 99 10.55 12.61 -7.60
C LEU A 99 10.13 11.26 -8.21
N PRO A 100 11.03 10.44 -8.80
CA PRO A 100 10.70 9.08 -9.21
C PRO A 100 10.13 8.21 -8.08
N LEU A 101 10.68 8.31 -6.85
CA LEU A 101 10.18 7.59 -5.69
C LEU A 101 8.75 8.00 -5.31
N LEU A 102 8.46 9.30 -5.30
CA LEU A 102 7.12 9.83 -5.08
C LEU A 102 6.13 9.30 -6.13
N LEU A 103 6.49 9.38 -7.42
CA LEU A 103 5.62 8.91 -8.51
C LEU A 103 5.33 7.41 -8.38
N ILE A 104 6.35 6.60 -8.14
CA ILE A 104 6.18 5.15 -7.94
C ILE A 104 5.33 4.86 -6.71
N THR A 105 5.54 5.57 -5.61
CA THR A 105 4.76 5.41 -4.37
C THR A 105 3.28 5.69 -4.62
N VAL A 106 2.97 6.78 -5.33
CA VAL A 106 1.59 7.12 -5.70
C VAL A 106 1.00 6.08 -6.64
N ILE A 107 1.73 5.70 -7.70
CA ILE A 107 1.26 4.74 -8.71
C ILE A 107 1.02 3.37 -8.08
N ASN A 108 1.95 2.87 -7.25
CA ASN A 108 1.79 1.60 -6.54
C ASN A 108 0.60 1.62 -5.61
N GLY A 109 0.45 2.66 -4.78
CA GLY A 109 -0.68 2.77 -3.86
C GLY A 109 -2.02 2.71 -4.60
N VAL A 110 -2.15 3.42 -5.73
CA VAL A 110 -3.37 3.35 -6.56
C VAL A 110 -3.54 1.96 -7.17
N ALA A 111 -2.50 1.38 -7.76
CA ALA A 111 -2.57 0.09 -8.44
C ALA A 111 -2.92 -1.06 -7.48
N GLU A 112 -2.35 -1.06 -6.28
CA GLU A 112 -2.69 -2.02 -5.23
C GLU A 112 -4.16 -1.91 -4.83
N GLU A 113 -4.70 -0.70 -4.66
CA GLU A 113 -6.12 -0.52 -4.36
C GLU A 113 -7.02 -0.97 -5.52
N MET A 114 -6.62 -0.76 -6.78
CA MET A 114 -7.35 -1.28 -7.94
C MET A 114 -7.49 -2.81 -7.87
N PHE A 115 -6.42 -3.52 -7.48
CA PHE A 115 -6.48 -4.97 -7.37
C PHE A 115 -7.17 -5.45 -6.09
N PHE A 116 -6.68 -5.05 -4.92
CA PHE A 116 -7.15 -5.58 -3.64
C PHE A 116 -8.53 -5.05 -3.25
N ARG A 117 -8.83 -3.76 -3.48
CA ARG A 117 -10.13 -3.13 -3.11
C ARG A 117 -11.07 -2.98 -4.31
N GLY A 118 -10.58 -3.26 -5.52
CA GLY A 118 -11.40 -3.40 -6.71
C GLY A 118 -11.64 -4.88 -6.99
N ALA A 119 -10.88 -5.44 -7.93
CA ALA A 119 -11.14 -6.77 -8.49
C ALA A 119 -11.28 -7.89 -7.45
N LEU A 120 -10.36 -7.99 -6.48
CA LEU A 120 -10.43 -9.02 -5.45
C LEU A 120 -11.59 -8.80 -4.49
N PHE A 121 -11.87 -7.54 -4.12
CA PHE A 121 -12.97 -7.21 -3.21
C PHE A 121 -14.33 -7.52 -3.84
N ASP A 122 -14.50 -7.17 -5.12
CA ASP A 122 -15.74 -7.39 -5.87
C ASP A 122 -15.99 -8.87 -6.19
N ALA A 123 -14.94 -9.70 -6.16
CA ALA A 123 -15.05 -11.15 -6.35
C ALA A 123 -15.47 -11.93 -5.08
N LEU A 124 -15.70 -11.25 -3.95
CA LEU A 124 -15.94 -11.89 -2.66
C LEU A 124 -17.32 -11.56 -2.09
N ASP A 125 -18.11 -12.60 -1.83
CA ASP A 125 -19.44 -12.44 -1.22
C ASP A 125 -19.40 -12.28 0.31
N ARG A 126 -18.38 -12.86 0.98
CA ARG A 126 -18.30 -12.92 2.44
C ARG A 126 -17.01 -12.32 2.96
N ALA A 127 -17.13 -11.50 4.00
CA ALA A 127 -16.01 -10.88 4.70
C ALA A 127 -14.94 -10.23 3.77
N PRO A 128 -15.33 -9.48 2.72
CA PRO A 128 -14.37 -8.97 1.72
C PRO A 128 -13.29 -8.08 2.34
N VAL A 129 -13.62 -7.31 3.39
CA VAL A 129 -12.65 -6.50 4.13
C VAL A 129 -11.54 -7.36 4.76
N SER A 130 -11.91 -8.39 5.52
CA SER A 130 -10.96 -9.24 6.22
C SER A 130 -10.13 -10.06 5.24
N ILE A 131 -10.77 -10.66 4.23
CA ILE A 131 -10.09 -11.51 3.25
C ILE A 131 -9.08 -10.68 2.44
N THR A 132 -9.47 -9.51 1.94
CA THR A 132 -8.56 -8.66 1.14
C THR A 132 -7.44 -8.05 1.99
N ALA A 133 -7.68 -7.73 3.26
CA ALA A 133 -6.63 -7.29 4.18
C ALA A 133 -5.62 -8.40 4.49
N VAL A 134 -6.09 -9.62 4.76
CA VAL A 134 -5.22 -10.79 5.00
C VAL A 134 -4.46 -11.16 3.73
N ALA A 135 -5.11 -11.16 2.56
CA ALA A 135 -4.46 -11.43 1.29
C ALA A 135 -3.37 -10.39 0.99
N TYR A 136 -3.65 -9.11 1.23
CA TYR A 136 -2.67 -8.04 1.06
C TYR A 136 -1.47 -8.23 2.00
N ALA A 137 -1.72 -8.44 3.30
CA ALA A 137 -0.66 -8.72 4.27
C ALA A 137 0.16 -9.97 3.91
N ALA A 138 -0.48 -11.04 3.45
CA ALA A 138 0.19 -12.28 3.04
C ALA A 138 1.07 -12.07 1.81
N VAL A 139 0.60 -11.33 0.81
CA VAL A 139 1.39 -10.95 -0.37
C VAL A 139 2.59 -10.09 0.06
N THR A 140 2.37 -9.11 0.93
CA THR A 140 3.45 -8.27 1.45
C THR A 140 4.44 -9.05 2.31
N LEU A 141 4.01 -10.08 3.04
CA LEU A 141 4.91 -10.92 3.84
C LEU A 141 5.95 -11.66 3.00
N VAL A 142 5.70 -11.91 1.71
CA VAL A 142 6.65 -12.56 0.79
C VAL A 142 7.93 -11.72 0.63
N THR A 143 7.89 -10.42 0.95
CA THR A 143 9.07 -9.55 1.02
C THR A 143 10.08 -9.97 2.10
N GLY A 144 9.67 -10.81 3.06
CA GLY A 144 10.47 -11.20 4.21
C GLY A 144 10.42 -10.21 5.37
N ASN A 145 9.66 -9.11 5.23
CA ASN A 145 9.57 -8.08 6.25
C ASN A 145 8.24 -8.15 7.04
N PRO A 146 8.25 -8.62 8.30
CA PRO A 146 7.03 -8.72 9.10
C PRO A 146 6.43 -7.36 9.47
N MET A 147 7.23 -6.29 9.55
CA MET A 147 6.73 -4.94 9.82
C MET A 147 5.93 -4.39 8.63
N LEU A 148 6.36 -4.67 7.40
CA LEU A 148 5.59 -4.34 6.20
C LEU A 148 4.27 -5.12 6.14
N ALA A 149 4.29 -6.41 6.46
CA ALA A 149 3.06 -7.21 6.49
C ALA A 149 2.07 -6.71 7.56
N PHE A 150 2.58 -6.33 8.74
CA PHE A 150 1.80 -5.70 9.79
C PHE A 150 1.19 -4.37 9.35
N ALA A 151 1.99 -3.51 8.71
CA ALA A 151 1.52 -2.25 8.15
C ALA A 151 0.41 -2.46 7.10
N ALA A 152 0.65 -3.37 6.16
CA ALA A 152 -0.30 -3.75 5.12
C ALA A 152 -1.61 -4.30 5.68
N LEU A 153 -1.58 -5.07 6.78
CA LEU A 153 -2.78 -5.57 7.43
C LEU A 153 -3.64 -4.42 7.99
N ILE A 154 -3.04 -3.50 8.76
CA ILE A 154 -3.76 -2.38 9.37
C ILE A 154 -4.31 -1.44 8.30
N LEU A 155 -3.45 -0.99 7.38
CA LEU A 155 -3.87 -0.17 6.25
C LEU A 155 -4.98 -0.87 5.47
N GLY A 156 -4.81 -2.16 5.19
CA GLY A 156 -5.74 -2.96 4.44
C GLY A 156 -7.12 -3.10 5.09
N VAL A 157 -7.19 -3.18 6.41
CA VAL A 157 -8.46 -3.14 7.14
C VAL A 157 -9.11 -1.77 6.98
N VAL A 158 -8.37 -0.68 7.19
CA VAL A 158 -8.88 0.69 7.09
C VAL A 158 -9.43 1.00 5.70
N VAL A 159 -8.63 0.77 4.65
CA VAL A 159 -9.04 1.04 3.26
C VAL A 159 -10.12 0.05 2.77
N GLY A 160 -10.13 -1.19 3.29
CA GLY A 160 -11.24 -2.12 3.05
C GLY A 160 -12.56 -1.64 3.65
N GLN A 161 -12.53 -1.03 4.83
CA GLN A 161 -13.71 -0.41 5.42
C GLN A 161 -14.20 0.79 4.61
N GLN A 162 -13.28 1.66 4.18
CA GLN A 162 -13.62 2.77 3.29
C GLN A 162 -14.22 2.29 1.98
N ARG A 163 -13.68 1.23 1.38
CA ARG A 163 -14.23 0.62 0.16
C ARG A 163 -15.65 0.11 0.38
N ARG A 164 -15.91 -0.52 1.52
CA ARG A 164 -17.25 -1.02 1.91
C ARG A 164 -18.27 0.12 2.06
N VAL A 165 -17.87 1.23 2.68
CA VAL A 165 -18.77 2.37 2.93
C VAL A 165 -19.00 3.21 1.67
N SER A 166 -17.95 3.49 0.90
CA SER A 166 -18.02 4.37 -0.27
C SER A 166 -18.43 3.66 -1.56
N GLY A 167 -18.38 2.33 -1.61
CA GLY A 167 -18.70 1.61 -2.84
C GLY A 167 -17.66 1.77 -3.96
N GLY A 168 -16.46 2.31 -3.69
CA GLY A 168 -15.43 2.41 -4.72
C GLY A 168 -14.04 2.78 -4.21
N LEU A 169 -13.14 3.05 -5.15
CA LEU A 169 -11.69 3.10 -4.94
C LEU A 169 -11.14 4.48 -4.55
N LEU A 170 -11.90 5.56 -4.73
CA LEU A 170 -11.35 6.90 -4.54
C LEU A 170 -10.89 7.13 -3.09
N ALA A 171 -11.74 6.81 -2.10
CA ALA A 171 -11.37 6.94 -0.70
C ALA A 171 -10.18 6.03 -0.31
N PRO A 172 -10.22 4.70 -0.60
CA PRO A 172 -9.08 3.81 -0.40
C PRO A 172 -7.78 4.34 -0.99
N ALA A 173 -7.78 4.76 -2.26
CA ALA A 173 -6.60 5.26 -2.95
C ALA A 173 -6.05 6.54 -2.32
N ILE A 174 -6.92 7.51 -1.97
CA ILE A 174 -6.49 8.74 -1.29
C ILE A 174 -5.86 8.43 0.06
N THR A 175 -6.50 7.58 0.88
CA THR A 175 -5.99 7.20 2.20
C THR A 175 -4.66 6.46 2.09
N HIS A 176 -4.56 5.48 1.18
CA HIS A 176 -3.34 4.73 0.93
C HIS A 176 -2.22 5.67 0.48
N VAL A 177 -2.43 6.49 -0.55
CA VAL A 177 -1.40 7.41 -1.06
C VAL A 177 -0.99 8.44 0.01
N THR A 178 -1.95 8.99 0.76
CA THR A 178 -1.65 9.94 1.84
C THR A 178 -0.75 9.30 2.90
N TRP A 179 -1.08 8.06 3.31
CA TRP A 179 -0.28 7.30 4.25
C TRP A 179 1.11 6.99 3.69
N SER A 180 1.21 6.41 2.48
CA SER A 180 2.49 6.01 1.87
C SER A 180 3.42 7.19 1.61
N VAL A 181 2.90 8.32 1.12
CA VAL A 181 3.68 9.54 0.92
C VAL A 181 4.18 10.10 2.25
N THR A 182 3.36 10.04 3.31
CA THR A 182 3.81 10.44 4.65
C THR A 182 4.92 9.52 5.14
N MET A 183 4.76 8.20 4.99
CA MET A 183 5.80 7.24 5.39
C MET A 183 7.10 7.46 4.62
N LEU A 184 7.02 7.73 3.31
CA LEU A 184 8.17 7.98 2.44
C LEU A 184 9.04 9.14 2.92
N PHE A 185 8.44 10.22 3.44
CA PHE A 185 9.19 11.43 3.83
C PHE A 185 9.40 11.59 5.33
N VAL A 186 8.51 11.05 6.17
CA VAL A 186 8.56 11.25 7.63
C VAL A 186 9.35 10.14 8.30
N LEU A 187 9.17 8.87 7.92
CA LEU A 187 9.87 7.78 8.60
C LEU A 187 11.40 7.87 8.49
N PRO A 188 12.02 8.20 7.33
CA PRO A 188 13.47 8.35 7.25
C PRO A 188 14.05 9.42 8.19
N ALA A 189 13.27 10.44 8.55
CA ALA A 189 13.71 11.46 9.50
C ALA A 189 13.67 11.00 10.97
N LEU A 190 13.10 9.83 11.26
CA LEU A 190 12.91 9.29 12.60
C LEU A 190 13.83 8.10 12.94
N PHE A 191 14.44 7.48 11.92
CA PHE A 191 15.27 6.28 11.99
C PHE A 191 16.72 6.54 11.60
#